data_AF-A0A2G4RCC3-F1
#
_entry.id   AF-A0A2G4RCC3-F1
#
_cell.length_a   1.000
_cell.length_b   1.000
_cell.length_c   1.000
_cell.angle_alpha   90.00
_cell.angle_beta   90.00
_cell.angle_gamma   90.00
#
_symmetry.space_group_name_H-M   'P 1'
#
loop_
_entity.id
_entity.type
_entity.pdbx_description
1 polymer ?
#
loop_
_entity_poly.entity_id
_entity_poly.type
_entity_poly.pdbx_seq_one_letter_code
_entity_poly.pdbx_strand_id
1 'polypeptide(L)'
;MARQRFLKVLFAQAGLFAACGIVAGVLGGAAQAASTSPSQDNTLLDTLHDKGPVGTGQAGTLQIDRKSGIIQSWGWQCNFNSATSKPFVCGVTQNFQMNDVQHHIVSLIGSMQVIRAVPPNGTVRLSDAPYRIIVRVPLGLSLSKHSFLGVDNAAPVPLEWDYCDNRGCVAQATFTLELMDALRRGSTGHLMLAKRGAGVLTINFPLGGLGPALDTADGWASKGEVSP
;
A
#
# COMPACT_ATOMS: atom_id res chain seq x y z
N MET A 1 39.80 38.06 13.56
CA MET A 1 39.53 38.96 12.41
C MET A 1 39.37 38.10 11.16
N ALA A 2 38.23 38.26 10.45
CA ALA A 2 37.96 38.00 9.02
C ALA A 2 38.20 36.56 8.47
N ARG A 3 37.40 35.95 7.58
CA ARG A 3 36.36 36.47 6.67
C ARG A 3 35.52 35.27 6.16
N GLN A 4 34.21 35.26 6.42
CA GLN A 4 33.25 34.39 5.74
C GLN A 4 33.03 34.92 4.30
N ARG A 5 33.03 34.01 3.31
CA ARG A 5 32.59 34.32 1.94
C ARG A 5 31.20 33.74 1.72
N PHE A 6 30.20 34.62 1.73
CA PHE A 6 28.86 34.37 1.20
C PHE A 6 28.88 34.58 -0.32
N LEU A 7 28.41 33.62 -1.11
CA LEU A 7 27.98 33.88 -2.48
C LEU A 7 26.48 34.23 -2.48
N LYS A 8 26.19 35.48 -2.81
CA LYS A 8 24.87 36.00 -3.19
C LYS A 8 24.64 35.65 -4.67
N VAL A 9 23.49 35.06 -4.99
CA VAL A 9 22.97 35.03 -6.37
C VAL A 9 21.89 36.10 -6.46
N LEU A 10 22.12 37.08 -7.34
CA LEU A 10 21.27 38.24 -7.58
C LEU A 10 20.21 37.91 -8.64
N PHE A 11 19.02 38.44 -8.40
CA PHE A 11 17.87 38.48 -9.29
C PHE A 11 18.16 39.29 -10.56
N ALA A 12 17.57 38.88 -11.69
CA ALA A 12 17.35 39.73 -12.85
C ALA A 12 15.84 40.00 -13.00
N GLN A 13 15.46 41.26 -12.81
CA GLN A 13 14.16 41.84 -13.18
C GLN A 13 14.24 42.39 -14.61
N ALA A 14 13.18 42.18 -15.38
CA ALA A 14 12.68 43.04 -16.46
C ALA A 14 11.15 42.85 -16.42
N GLY A 15 10.25 43.83 -16.33
CA GLY A 15 10.17 45.16 -16.94
C GLY A 15 8.81 45.23 -17.67
N LEU A 16 7.74 45.65 -16.96
CA LEU A 16 6.86 46.80 -17.24
C LEU A 16 6.15 46.86 -18.62
N PHE A 17 4.81 46.79 -18.65
CA PHE A 17 3.88 47.92 -18.84
C PHE A 17 2.43 47.44 -19.07
N ALA A 18 1.50 48.33 -18.76
CA ALA A 18 0.06 48.15 -18.59
C ALA A 18 -0.75 48.13 -19.90
N ALA A 19 -1.95 47.54 -19.87
CA ALA A 19 -3.11 48.03 -20.63
C ALA A 19 -4.42 47.56 -19.98
N CYS A 20 -5.32 48.53 -19.81
CA CYS A 20 -6.68 48.41 -19.33
C CYS A 20 -7.58 47.86 -20.45
N GLY A 21 -8.53 46.98 -20.13
CA GLY A 21 -9.52 46.48 -21.09
C GLY A 21 -10.64 45.74 -20.38
N ILE A 22 -11.77 46.43 -20.19
CA ILE A 22 -13.03 45.86 -19.71
C ILE A 22 -13.70 45.15 -20.90
N VAL A 23 -14.01 43.85 -20.74
CA VAL A 23 -15.05 43.18 -21.54
C VAL A 23 -15.94 42.38 -20.60
N ALA A 24 -17.21 42.75 -20.56
CA ALA A 24 -18.27 42.04 -19.88
C ALA A 24 -18.89 40.98 -20.81
N GLY A 25 -19.21 39.82 -20.24
CA GLY A 25 -20.27 38.91 -20.68
C GLY A 25 -19.88 37.89 -21.75
N VAL A 26 -19.95 36.60 -21.39
CA VAL A 26 -20.91 35.62 -21.94
C VAL A 26 -20.73 34.29 -21.20
N LEU A 27 -21.87 33.67 -20.92
CA LEU A 27 -22.08 32.37 -20.30
C LEU A 27 -21.26 31.25 -20.97
N GLY A 28 -20.56 30.45 -20.18
CA GLY A 28 -19.92 29.22 -20.62
C GLY A 28 -19.57 28.37 -19.40
N GLY A 29 -20.25 27.24 -19.26
CA GLY A 29 -20.19 26.39 -18.07
C GLY A 29 -18.77 26.00 -17.68
N ALA A 30 -18.54 25.92 -16.37
CA ALA A 30 -17.36 25.26 -15.81
C ALA A 30 -17.36 23.80 -16.28
N ALA A 31 -16.60 23.52 -17.34
CA ALA A 31 -16.12 22.18 -17.64
C ALA A 31 -15.23 21.78 -16.46
N GLN A 32 -15.85 21.15 -15.47
CA GLN A 32 -15.15 20.39 -14.44
C GLN A 32 -14.39 19.30 -15.19
N ALA A 33 -13.09 19.52 -15.38
CA ALA A 33 -12.17 18.45 -15.71
C ALA A 33 -12.26 17.46 -14.54
N ALA A 34 -13.07 16.41 -14.73
CA ALA A 34 -13.13 15.28 -13.83
C ALA A 34 -11.75 14.61 -13.87
N SER A 35 -10.91 14.96 -12.90
CA SER A 35 -9.74 14.18 -12.56
C SER A 35 -10.26 12.82 -12.10
N THR A 36 -10.07 11.80 -12.93
CA THR A 36 -10.21 10.40 -12.53
C THR A 36 -9.12 10.10 -11.49
N SER A 37 -9.43 10.40 -10.24
CA SER A 37 -8.62 10.05 -9.09
C SER A 37 -8.59 8.52 -8.94
N PRO A 38 -7.45 7.88 -8.61
CA PRO A 38 -7.30 6.43 -8.49
C PRO A 38 -7.93 5.89 -7.18
N SER A 39 -9.23 6.15 -6.97
CA SER A 39 -9.94 5.82 -5.74
C SER A 39 -10.45 4.38 -5.65
N GLN A 40 -10.52 3.66 -6.77
CA GLN A 40 -11.03 2.28 -6.81
C GLN A 40 -10.03 1.22 -6.35
N ASP A 41 -8.73 1.51 -6.41
CA ASP A 41 -7.68 0.55 -6.07
C ASP A 41 -7.46 0.43 -4.54
N ASN A 42 -7.70 1.52 -3.81
CA ASN A 42 -7.46 1.59 -2.37
C ASN A 42 -8.63 1.07 -1.52
N THR A 43 -9.86 1.10 -2.07
CA THR A 43 -11.05 0.53 -1.43
C THR A 43 -10.95 -0.99 -1.31
N LEU A 44 -10.31 -1.65 -2.28
CA LEU A 44 -10.06 -3.08 -2.26
C LEU A 44 -9.06 -3.48 -1.16
N LEU A 45 -8.08 -2.61 -0.89
CA LEU A 45 -7.10 -2.77 0.18
C LEU A 45 -7.70 -2.60 1.58
N ASP A 46 -8.63 -1.65 1.74
CA ASP A 46 -9.39 -1.50 2.99
C ASP A 46 -10.32 -2.70 3.23
N THR A 47 -10.82 -3.35 2.18
CA THR A 47 -11.66 -4.58 2.28
C THR A 47 -10.88 -5.80 2.80
N LEU A 48 -9.54 -5.80 2.66
CA LEU A 48 -8.67 -6.82 3.28
C LEU A 48 -8.46 -6.57 4.79
N HIS A 49 -8.69 -5.35 5.28
CA HIS A 49 -8.33 -4.96 6.64
C HIS A 49 -9.46 -5.15 7.66
N ASP A 50 -10.71 -5.33 7.23
CA ASP A 50 -11.83 -5.36 8.16
C ASP A 50 -12.10 -6.76 8.74
N LYS A 51 -12.00 -6.90 10.06
CA LYS A 51 -12.32 -8.13 10.81
C LYS A 51 -13.76 -8.20 11.29
N GLY A 52 -14.62 -7.21 11.01
CA GLY A 52 -16.02 -7.20 11.46
C GLY A 52 -17.00 -8.03 10.60
N PRO A 53 -18.15 -8.47 11.16
CA PRO A 53 -19.29 -8.90 10.34
C PRO A 53 -19.78 -7.69 9.53
N VAL A 54 -19.97 -7.88 8.22
CA VAL A 54 -20.53 -6.85 7.33
C VAL A 54 -21.95 -6.56 7.80
N GLY A 55 -22.12 -5.46 8.54
CA GLY A 55 -23.42 -4.93 8.94
C GLY A 55 -24.20 -4.39 7.73
N THR A 56 -25.52 -4.46 7.83
CA THR A 56 -26.48 -4.19 6.77
C THR A 56 -26.42 -2.76 6.22
N GLY A 57 -26.20 -2.66 4.91
CA GLY A 57 -26.97 -1.77 4.02
C GLY A 57 -26.37 -0.41 3.64
N GLN A 58 -25.75 -0.34 2.45
CA GLN A 58 -25.83 0.80 1.55
C GLN A 58 -26.11 0.29 0.13
N ALA A 59 -27.14 0.82 -0.52
CA ALA A 59 -27.68 0.32 -1.78
C ALA A 59 -26.61 0.24 -2.89
N GLY A 60 -26.47 -0.95 -3.49
CA GLY A 60 -25.45 -1.29 -4.49
C GLY A 60 -24.38 -2.27 -4.01
N THR A 61 -24.44 -2.72 -2.75
CA THR A 61 -23.45 -3.61 -2.13
C THR A 61 -23.35 -4.96 -2.83
N LEU A 62 -22.24 -5.17 -3.54
CA LEU A 62 -21.74 -6.51 -3.84
C LEU A 62 -21.72 -7.30 -2.53
N GLN A 63 -22.45 -8.42 -2.49
CA GLN A 63 -22.29 -9.37 -1.41
C GLN A 63 -20.90 -9.99 -1.54
N ILE A 64 -20.14 -10.03 -0.43
CA ILE A 64 -18.76 -10.48 -0.40
C ILE A 64 -18.67 -11.71 0.50
N ASP A 65 -18.33 -12.85 -0.08
CA ASP A 65 -17.95 -14.03 0.68
C ASP A 65 -16.46 -13.96 0.98
N ARG A 66 -16.06 -14.41 2.16
CA ARG A 66 -14.66 -14.39 2.61
C ARG A 66 -14.20 -15.76 3.08
N LYS A 67 -13.03 -16.17 2.61
CA LYS A 67 -12.24 -17.26 3.20
C LYS A 67 -10.97 -16.67 3.77
N SER A 68 -10.62 -17.06 4.99
CA SER A 68 -9.41 -16.57 5.65
C SER A 68 -8.88 -17.56 6.68
N GLY A 69 -7.64 -17.36 7.07
CA GLY A 69 -6.96 -18.13 8.11
C GLY A 69 -5.64 -17.49 8.50
N ILE A 70 -4.90 -18.14 9.38
CA ILE A 70 -3.59 -17.67 9.86
C ILE A 70 -2.62 -18.85 9.78
N ILE A 71 -1.43 -18.60 9.23
CA ILE A 71 -0.29 -19.51 9.26
C ILE A 71 0.87 -18.75 9.89
N GLN A 72 1.25 -19.16 11.11
CA GLN A 72 2.24 -18.46 11.93
C GLN A 72 1.89 -16.97 12.09
N SER A 73 2.75 -16.07 11.63
CA SER A 73 2.55 -14.61 11.69
C SER A 73 1.76 -14.04 10.51
N TRP A 74 1.40 -14.86 9.51
CA TRP A 74 0.76 -14.43 8.28
C TRP A 74 -0.71 -14.80 8.25
N GLY A 75 -1.58 -13.79 8.22
CA GLY A 75 -3.00 -13.99 7.89
C GLY A 75 -3.18 -14.08 6.39
N TRP A 76 -3.90 -15.07 5.88
CA TRP A 76 -4.32 -15.13 4.48
C TRP A 76 -5.82 -14.85 4.37
N GLN A 77 -6.22 -14.22 3.27
CA GLN A 77 -7.61 -13.90 2.98
C GLN A 77 -7.87 -13.90 1.48
N CYS A 78 -9.06 -14.37 1.10
CA CYS A 78 -9.63 -14.25 -0.23
C CYS A 78 -11.08 -13.76 -0.12
N ASN A 79 -11.41 -12.75 -0.92
CA ASN A 79 -12.76 -12.23 -1.06
C ASN A 79 -13.33 -12.62 -2.43
N PHE A 80 -14.60 -13.00 -2.42
CA PHE A 80 -15.33 -13.50 -3.56
C PHE A 80 -16.60 -12.66 -3.76
N ASN A 81 -16.98 -12.45 -5.01
CA ASN A 81 -18.28 -11.88 -5.32
C ASN A 81 -19.34 -12.96 -5.09
N SER A 82 -20.17 -12.85 -4.05
CA SER A 82 -21.10 -13.92 -3.67
C SER A 82 -22.10 -14.28 -4.78
N ALA A 83 -22.42 -13.34 -5.70
CA ALA A 83 -23.33 -13.61 -6.81
C ALA A 83 -22.73 -14.53 -7.88
N THR A 84 -21.40 -14.52 -8.02
CA THR A 84 -20.68 -15.29 -9.05
C THR A 84 -19.74 -16.34 -8.47
N SER A 85 -19.55 -16.33 -7.15
CA SER A 85 -18.53 -17.11 -6.44
C SER A 85 -17.09 -16.92 -6.97
N LYS A 86 -16.83 -15.85 -7.74
CA LYS A 86 -15.51 -15.57 -8.33
C LYS A 86 -14.63 -14.80 -7.34
N PRO A 87 -13.37 -15.22 -7.13
CA PRO A 87 -12.44 -14.47 -6.31
C PRO A 87 -12.01 -13.19 -7.04
N PHE A 88 -11.93 -12.08 -6.31
CA PHE A 88 -11.50 -10.79 -6.88
C PHE A 88 -10.34 -10.14 -6.11
N VAL A 89 -10.06 -10.58 -4.89
CA VAL A 89 -8.83 -10.24 -4.18
C VAL A 89 -8.42 -11.39 -3.29
N CYS A 90 -7.13 -11.72 -3.32
CA CYS A 90 -6.52 -12.74 -2.47
C CYS A 90 -5.14 -12.26 -2.05
N GLY A 91 -4.74 -12.59 -0.84
CA GLY A 91 -3.39 -12.29 -0.41
C GLY A 91 -3.15 -12.60 1.04
N VAL A 92 -2.00 -12.15 1.50
CA VAL A 92 -1.51 -12.37 2.85
C VAL A 92 -1.12 -11.06 3.49
N THR A 93 -1.30 -10.97 4.80
CA THR A 93 -0.96 -9.80 5.60
C THR A 93 -0.20 -10.22 6.85
N GLN A 94 0.86 -9.49 7.17
CA GLN A 94 1.47 -9.50 8.49
C GLN A 94 1.37 -8.11 9.10
N ASN A 95 0.99 -8.06 10.37
CA ASN A 95 0.91 -6.84 11.16
C ASN A 95 2.18 -6.69 11.99
N PHE A 96 2.75 -5.49 12.00
CA PHE A 96 3.94 -5.16 12.79
C PHE A 96 3.52 -4.59 14.13
N GLN A 97 4.05 -5.16 15.20
CA GLN A 97 3.72 -4.75 16.57
C GLN A 97 4.96 -4.23 17.28
N MET A 98 4.79 -3.17 18.05
CA MET A 98 5.77 -2.69 19.00
C MET A 98 5.27 -2.99 20.40
N ASN A 99 6.13 -3.62 21.19
CA ASN A 99 5.85 -3.94 22.59
C ASN A 99 6.54 -2.90 23.46
N ASP A 100 5.75 -2.05 24.10
CA ASP A 100 6.19 -1.27 25.24
C ASP A 100 6.18 -2.18 26.46
N VAL A 101 7.34 -2.77 26.75
CA VAL A 101 7.51 -3.72 27.86
C VAL A 101 7.29 -3.03 29.22
N GLN A 102 7.58 -1.73 29.32
CA GLN A 102 7.46 -0.99 30.56
C GLN A 102 5.99 -0.70 30.91
N HIS A 103 5.18 -0.36 29.90
CA HIS A 103 3.76 -0.07 30.08
C HIS A 103 2.84 -1.25 29.74
N HIS A 104 3.41 -2.40 29.35
CA HIS A 104 2.66 -3.59 28.88
C HIS A 104 1.70 -3.29 27.73
N ILE A 105 2.08 -2.38 26.82
CA ILE A 105 1.25 -1.99 25.67
C ILE A 105 1.81 -2.62 24.40
N VAL A 106 0.95 -3.33 23.66
CA VAL A 106 1.23 -3.80 22.31
C VAL A 106 0.54 -2.87 21.33
N SER A 107 1.30 -2.16 20.50
CA SER A 107 0.78 -1.23 19.50
C SER A 107 1.04 -1.73 18.09
N LEU A 108 0.03 -1.66 17.21
CA LEU A 108 0.22 -1.86 15.78
C LEU A 108 0.99 -0.66 15.22
N ILE A 109 2.14 -0.92 14.61
CA ILE A 109 3.00 0.11 14.01
C ILE A 109 3.02 0.03 12.49
N GLY A 110 2.37 -0.96 11.89
CA GLY A 110 2.29 -1.08 10.45
C GLY A 110 1.85 -2.46 10.00
N SER A 111 1.96 -2.70 8.71
CA SER A 111 1.72 -4.01 8.11
C SER A 111 2.47 -4.17 6.79
N MET A 112 2.62 -5.41 6.35
CA MET A 112 2.99 -5.76 4.98
C MET A 112 1.93 -6.68 4.40
N GLN A 113 1.59 -6.43 3.15
CA GLN A 113 0.61 -7.18 2.39
C GLN A 113 1.23 -7.64 1.07
N VAL A 114 0.96 -8.89 0.69
CA VAL A 114 1.27 -9.43 -0.62
C VAL A 114 -0.03 -9.93 -1.22
N ILE A 115 -0.53 -9.25 -2.25
CA ILE A 115 -1.89 -9.44 -2.75
C ILE A 115 -1.94 -9.58 -4.27
N ARG A 116 -2.96 -10.26 -4.77
CA ARG A 116 -3.46 -10.14 -6.14
C ARG A 116 -4.85 -9.54 -6.09
N ALA A 117 -5.19 -8.76 -7.11
CA ALA A 117 -6.43 -8.01 -7.18
C ALA A 117 -6.91 -7.90 -8.64
N VAL A 118 -8.20 -8.08 -8.86
CA VAL A 118 -8.90 -7.74 -10.12
C VAL A 118 -10.23 -7.07 -9.79
N PRO A 119 -10.83 -6.29 -10.71
CA PRO A 119 -12.18 -5.78 -10.51
C PRO A 119 -13.18 -6.91 -10.22
N PRO A 120 -14.12 -6.76 -9.26
CA PRO A 120 -15.06 -7.83 -8.88
C PRO A 120 -15.95 -8.38 -10.01
N ASN A 121 -16.15 -7.57 -11.05
CA ASN A 121 -16.93 -7.92 -12.25
C ASN A 121 -16.06 -7.97 -13.51
N GLY A 122 -14.73 -8.05 -13.35
CA GLY A 122 -13.77 -8.13 -14.45
C GLY A 122 -13.76 -9.51 -15.12
N THR A 123 -13.19 -9.57 -16.31
CA THR A 123 -13.01 -10.81 -17.08
C THR A 123 -11.66 -11.48 -16.82
N VAL A 124 -10.69 -10.75 -16.26
CA VAL A 124 -9.37 -11.26 -15.91
C VAL A 124 -9.49 -12.19 -14.70
N ARG A 125 -8.86 -13.36 -14.78
CA ARG A 125 -8.81 -14.30 -13.64
C ARG A 125 -7.85 -13.74 -12.59
N LEU A 126 -8.22 -13.84 -11.32
CA LEU A 126 -7.37 -13.36 -10.22
C LEU A 126 -5.99 -14.02 -10.19
N SER A 127 -5.90 -15.29 -10.59
CA SER A 127 -4.63 -16.04 -10.67
C SER A 127 -3.65 -15.49 -11.71
N ASP A 128 -4.14 -14.74 -12.71
CA ASP A 128 -3.31 -14.15 -13.76
C ASP A 128 -2.83 -12.73 -13.39
N ALA A 129 -3.44 -12.10 -12.37
CA ALA A 129 -3.06 -10.76 -11.93
C ALA A 129 -1.72 -10.76 -11.20
N PRO A 130 -0.79 -9.82 -11.46
CA PRO A 130 0.50 -9.78 -10.77
C PRO A 130 0.33 -9.53 -9.27
N TYR A 131 1.29 -9.99 -8.47
CA TYR A 131 1.31 -9.59 -7.07
C TYR A 131 1.63 -8.10 -6.93
N ARG A 132 1.08 -7.52 -5.88
CA ARG A 132 1.45 -6.22 -5.33
C ARG A 132 1.96 -6.42 -3.92
N ILE A 133 3.08 -5.76 -3.61
CA ILE A 133 3.67 -5.76 -2.28
C ILE A 133 3.46 -4.37 -1.71
N ILE A 134 2.63 -4.28 -0.67
CA ILE A 134 2.19 -3.02 -0.09
C ILE A 134 2.59 -3.02 1.39
N VAL A 135 3.22 -1.94 1.83
CA VAL A 135 3.62 -1.76 3.22
C VAL A 135 2.96 -0.52 3.79
N ARG A 136 2.42 -0.65 5.00
CA ARG A 136 1.97 0.48 5.81
C ARG A 136 2.94 0.62 6.97
N VAL A 137 3.43 1.82 7.19
CA VAL A 137 4.47 2.11 8.17
C VAL A 137 4.13 3.38 8.97
N PRO A 138 4.77 3.62 10.12
CA PRO A 138 4.45 4.78 10.96
C PRO A 138 4.66 6.12 10.25
N LEU A 139 4.04 7.16 10.80
CA LEU A 139 4.34 8.55 10.44
C LEU A 139 5.75 8.96 10.91
N GLY A 140 6.21 10.13 10.44
CA GLY A 140 7.52 10.69 10.84
C GLY A 140 8.69 10.25 9.95
N LEU A 141 8.41 9.58 8.84
CA LEU A 141 9.38 9.17 7.83
C LEU A 141 9.69 10.30 6.84
N SER A 142 10.83 10.17 6.16
CA SER A 142 11.21 11.02 5.03
C SER A 142 10.67 10.40 3.74
N LEU A 143 9.83 11.16 3.04
CA LEU A 143 9.33 10.75 1.73
C LEU A 143 10.30 11.09 0.59
N SER A 144 11.34 11.89 0.87
CA SER A 144 12.35 12.32 -0.11
C SER A 144 13.65 11.52 -0.04
N LYS A 145 13.86 10.72 1.00
CA LYS A 145 15.01 9.81 1.16
C LYS A 145 14.56 8.38 0.88
N HIS A 146 15.44 7.60 0.27
CA HIS A 146 15.16 6.21 -0.05
C HIS A 146 14.89 5.39 1.22
N SER A 147 13.84 4.57 1.13
CA SER A 147 13.51 3.53 2.10
C SER A 147 13.43 2.21 1.35
N PHE A 148 13.61 1.09 2.04
CA PHE A 148 13.80 -0.19 1.37
C PHE A 148 13.13 -1.36 2.10
N LEU A 149 12.76 -2.38 1.33
CA LEU A 149 12.40 -3.72 1.77
C LEU A 149 13.58 -4.67 1.50
N GLY A 150 14.14 -5.28 2.54
CA GLY A 150 15.16 -6.31 2.45
C GLY A 150 14.65 -7.67 2.94
N VAL A 151 15.31 -8.74 2.50
CA VAL A 151 15.09 -10.11 2.96
C VAL A 151 16.44 -10.73 3.29
N ASP A 152 16.60 -11.15 4.54
CA ASP A 152 17.85 -11.66 5.09
C ASP A 152 19.05 -10.77 4.67
N ASN A 153 19.97 -11.31 3.87
CA ASN A 153 21.15 -10.60 3.35
C ASN A 153 21.07 -10.29 1.85
N ALA A 154 19.89 -10.44 1.23
CA ALA A 154 19.70 -10.14 -0.18
C ALA A 154 19.76 -8.62 -0.45
N ALA A 155 19.99 -8.24 -1.71
CA ALA A 155 19.96 -6.84 -2.12
C ALA A 155 18.57 -6.24 -1.83
N PRO A 156 18.49 -5.10 -1.13
CA PRO A 156 17.20 -4.53 -0.75
C PRO A 156 16.54 -3.81 -1.92
N VAL A 157 15.22 -3.91 -2.00
CA VAL A 157 14.39 -3.29 -3.04
C VAL A 157 13.85 -1.95 -2.53
N PRO A 158 13.90 -0.87 -3.31
CA PRO A 158 13.38 0.43 -2.90
C PRO A 158 11.86 0.39 -2.68
N LEU A 159 11.40 1.21 -1.75
CA LEU A 159 9.99 1.49 -1.51
C LEU A 159 9.61 2.80 -2.16
N GLU A 160 8.53 2.77 -2.94
CA GLU A 160 7.92 3.93 -3.57
C GLU A 160 6.72 4.39 -2.75
N TRP A 161 6.73 5.65 -2.31
CA TRP A 161 5.68 6.21 -1.46
C TRP A 161 4.42 6.55 -2.27
N ASP A 162 3.26 6.06 -1.84
CA ASP A 162 1.98 6.39 -2.45
C ASP A 162 1.33 7.60 -1.75
N TYR A 163 0.96 7.42 -0.48
CA TYR A 163 0.27 8.43 0.31
C TYR A 163 0.48 8.22 1.82
N CYS A 164 0.13 9.23 2.61
CA CYS A 164 0.04 9.09 4.06
C CYS A 164 -1.33 9.56 4.56
N ASP A 165 -1.86 8.84 5.55
CA ASP A 165 -3.08 9.17 6.28
C ASP A 165 -2.81 9.16 7.79
N ASN A 166 -3.86 9.30 8.61
CA ASN A 166 -3.73 9.27 10.07
C ASN A 166 -3.33 7.90 10.64
N ARG A 167 -3.37 6.83 9.83
CA ARG A 167 -2.97 5.46 10.20
C ARG A 167 -1.53 5.15 9.80
N GLY A 168 -0.85 6.03 9.06
CA GLY A 168 0.53 5.84 8.62
C GLY A 168 0.76 6.21 7.16
N CYS A 169 1.96 5.90 6.66
CA CYS A 169 2.31 6.05 5.26
C CYS A 169 2.24 4.70 4.55
N VAL A 170 1.75 4.71 3.31
CA VAL A 170 1.66 3.56 2.42
C VAL A 170 2.74 3.67 1.36
N ALA A 171 3.44 2.57 1.13
CA ALA A 171 4.43 2.43 0.07
C ALA A 171 4.28 1.08 -0.63
N GLN A 172 4.84 0.98 -1.83
CA GLN A 172 4.91 -0.26 -2.59
C GLN A 172 6.36 -0.64 -2.87
N ALA A 173 6.63 -1.94 -2.85
CA ALA A 173 7.86 -2.48 -3.44
C ALA A 173 7.57 -2.93 -4.86
N THR A 174 8.43 -2.60 -5.81
CA THR A 174 8.32 -3.15 -7.17
C THR A 174 8.40 -4.68 -7.11
N PHE A 175 7.38 -5.34 -7.62
CA PHE A 175 7.35 -6.79 -7.69
C PHE A 175 8.38 -7.31 -8.69
N THR A 176 9.20 -8.27 -8.27
CA THR A 176 10.02 -9.10 -9.14
C THR A 176 9.90 -10.55 -8.71
N LEU A 177 10.15 -11.48 -9.63
CA LEU A 177 10.19 -12.91 -9.29
C LEU A 177 11.27 -13.19 -8.26
N GLU A 178 12.43 -12.53 -8.36
CA GLU A 178 13.53 -12.66 -7.40
C GLU A 178 13.14 -12.22 -5.99
N LEU A 179 12.45 -11.07 -5.85
CA LEU A 179 11.98 -10.60 -4.56
C LEU A 179 10.93 -11.55 -3.96
N MET A 180 10.01 -12.05 -4.80
CA MET A 180 9.00 -13.01 -4.34
C MET A 180 9.63 -14.31 -3.86
N ASP A 181 10.60 -14.81 -4.60
CA ASP A 181 11.39 -15.98 -4.26
C ASP A 181 12.16 -15.81 -2.95
N ALA A 182 12.79 -14.64 -2.76
CA ALA A 182 13.46 -14.29 -1.51
C ALA A 182 12.45 -14.25 -0.36
N LEU A 183 11.32 -13.57 -0.51
CA LEU A 183 10.27 -13.49 0.51
C LEU A 183 9.74 -14.86 0.92
N ARG A 184 9.51 -15.76 -0.04
CA ARG A 184 8.95 -17.10 0.22
C ARG A 184 9.92 -18.03 0.95
N ARG A 185 11.23 -17.88 0.72
CA ARG A 185 12.26 -18.77 1.29
C ARG A 185 13.03 -18.15 2.45
N GLY A 186 12.99 -16.83 2.60
CA GLY A 186 13.74 -16.09 3.58
C GLY A 186 13.26 -16.34 5.00
N SER A 187 14.08 -15.93 5.97
CA SER A 187 13.77 -16.09 7.40
C SER A 187 13.26 -14.78 8.00
N THR A 188 13.91 -13.66 7.67
CA THR A 188 13.61 -12.34 8.23
C THR A 188 13.47 -11.31 7.12
N GLY A 189 12.41 -10.51 7.19
CA GLY A 189 12.23 -9.32 6.39
C GLY A 189 12.64 -8.06 7.15
N HIS A 190 13.11 -7.05 6.41
CA HIS A 190 13.61 -5.79 6.95
C HIS A 190 12.97 -4.62 6.22
N LEU A 191 12.21 -3.77 6.91
CA LEU A 191 11.86 -2.45 6.41
C LEU A 191 12.86 -1.43 6.94
N MET A 192 13.68 -0.87 6.06
CA MET A 192 14.68 0.15 6.37
C MET A 192 14.16 1.51 5.94
N LEU A 193 13.59 2.24 6.90
CA LEU A 193 12.78 3.43 6.66
C LEU A 193 13.56 4.68 7.03
N ALA A 194 13.81 5.56 6.06
CA ALA A 194 14.48 6.82 6.34
C ALA A 194 13.60 7.71 7.23
N LYS A 195 14.13 8.15 8.38
CA LYS A 195 13.41 9.08 9.26
C LYS A 195 13.39 10.48 8.63
N ARG A 196 12.39 11.30 8.96
CA ARG A 196 12.35 12.73 8.57
C ARG A 196 13.61 13.46 9.04
N GLY A 197 14.05 13.17 10.27
CA GLY A 197 15.32 13.63 10.83
C GLY A 197 16.53 12.83 10.34
N ALA A 198 17.52 12.68 11.21
CA ALA A 198 18.65 11.79 10.96
C ALA A 198 18.31 10.33 11.34
N GLY A 199 18.94 9.39 10.64
CA GLY A 199 18.87 7.96 10.94
C GLY A 199 17.79 7.18 10.19
N VAL A 200 17.78 5.88 10.46
CA VAL A 200 16.90 4.87 9.86
C VAL A 200 16.08 4.21 10.95
N LEU A 201 14.80 3.98 10.70
CA LEU A 201 13.96 3.08 11.49
C LEU A 201 13.98 1.72 10.78
N THR A 202 14.47 0.70 11.48
CA THR A 202 14.41 -0.67 10.96
C THR A 202 13.29 -1.44 11.65
N ILE A 203 12.34 -1.96 10.87
CA ILE A 203 11.32 -2.89 11.36
C ILE A 203 11.68 -4.28 10.82
N ASN A 204 12.07 -5.18 11.74
CA ASN A 204 12.33 -6.57 11.43
C ASN A 204 11.06 -7.39 11.62
N PHE A 205 10.79 -8.33 10.72
CA PHE A 205 9.60 -9.14 10.78
C PHE A 205 9.85 -10.58 10.29
N PRO A 206 9.24 -11.59 10.93
CA PRO A 206 9.45 -12.98 10.53
C PRO A 206 8.81 -13.27 9.16
N LEU A 207 9.52 -14.00 8.31
CA LEU A 207 8.98 -14.51 7.03
C LEU A 207 8.43 -15.94 7.16
N GLY A 208 8.68 -16.60 8.29
CA GLY A 208 8.10 -17.91 8.60
C GLY A 208 6.59 -17.95 8.38
N GLY A 209 6.13 -18.89 7.54
CA GLY A 209 4.72 -19.06 7.18
C GLY A 209 4.25 -18.27 5.96
N LEU A 210 5.05 -17.33 5.41
CA LEU A 210 4.66 -16.53 4.24
C LEU A 210 4.38 -17.40 3.00
N GLY A 211 5.33 -18.26 2.63
CA GLY A 211 5.18 -19.15 1.47
C GLY A 211 3.90 -20.00 1.53
N PRO A 212 3.68 -20.79 2.59
CA PRO A 212 2.45 -21.58 2.75
C PRO A 212 1.16 -20.75 2.80
N ALA A 213 1.20 -19.54 3.38
CA ALA A 213 0.06 -18.63 3.38
C ALA A 213 -0.28 -18.13 1.96
N LEU A 214 0.74 -17.80 1.16
CA LEU A 214 0.57 -17.45 -0.25
C LEU A 214 0.03 -18.64 -1.04
N ASP A 215 0.58 -19.85 -0.85
CA ASP A 215 0.08 -21.07 -1.51
C ASP A 215 -1.40 -21.33 -1.20
N THR A 216 -1.80 -21.10 0.05
CA THR A 216 -3.20 -21.24 0.46
C THR A 216 -4.08 -20.20 -0.24
N ALA A 217 -3.65 -18.93 -0.27
CA ALA A 217 -4.37 -17.85 -0.94
C ALA A 217 -4.46 -18.10 -2.46
N ASP A 218 -3.38 -18.55 -3.11
CA ASP A 218 -3.33 -18.88 -4.53
C ASP A 218 -4.20 -20.09 -4.88
N GLY A 219 -4.27 -21.07 -3.98
CA GLY A 219 -5.19 -22.20 -4.07
C GLY A 219 -6.67 -21.78 -4.07
N TRP A 220 -7.00 -20.67 -3.40
CA TRP A 220 -8.33 -20.07 -3.47
C TRP A 220 -8.51 -19.15 -4.68
N ALA A 221 -7.48 -18.41 -5.08
CA ALA A 221 -7.50 -17.53 -6.26
C ALA A 221 -7.64 -18.30 -7.59
N SER A 222 -7.23 -19.56 -7.61
CA SER A 222 -7.33 -20.46 -8.77
C SER A 222 -8.67 -21.20 -8.86
N LYS A 223 -9.38 -21.36 -7.73
CA LYS A 223 -10.73 -21.94 -7.69
C LYS A 223 -11.71 -20.93 -8.30
N GLY A 224 -12.17 -21.23 -9.51
CA GLY A 224 -13.05 -20.35 -10.28
C GLY A 224 -14.45 -20.17 -9.68
N GLU A 225 -14.87 -21.10 -8.81
CA GLU A 225 -16.16 -21.11 -8.11
C GLU A 225 -15.97 -21.77 -6.73
N VAL A 226 -16.45 -21.11 -5.67
CA VAL A 226 -16.57 -21.71 -4.34
C VAL A 226 -17.79 -22.64 -4.38
N SER A 227 -17.60 -23.94 -4.63
CA SER A 227 -18.68 -24.89 -4.35
C SER A 227 -19.00 -24.91 -2.85
N PRO A 228 -20.29 -25.07 -2.46
CA PRO A 228 -20.74 -25.10 -1.07
C PRO A 228 -19.99 -26.12 -0.20
#